data_AF-A0A7H8LUA6-F1
#
_entry.id   AF-A0A7H8LUA6-F1
#
_cell.length_a   1.000
_cell.length_b   1.000
_cell.length_c   1.000
_cell.angle_alpha   90.00
_cell.angle_beta   90.00
_cell.angle_gamma   90.00
#
_symmetry.space_group_name_H-M   'P 1'
#
loop_
_entity.id
_entity.type
_entity.pdbx_description
1 polymer ?
#
loop_
_entity_poly.entity_id
_entity_poly.type
_entity_poly.pdbx_seq_one_letter_code
_entity_poly.pdbx_strand_id
1 'polypeptide(L)'
;MKQAADDIDASANIIKGLQTQLEGHKQQVRSAWEGNASMAFESVFTRFNEDFGKVLRALEGMHQSLVQTKITYESKEEMSEQAVNKVQALLNGST
;
A
#
# COMPACT_ATOMS: atom_id res chain seq x y z
N MET A 1 5.17 2.76 12.81
CA MET A 1 3.97 2.48 11.98
C MET A 1 3.74 3.52 10.91
N LYS A 2 3.70 4.83 11.23
CA LYS A 2 3.55 5.89 10.21
C LYS A 2 4.62 5.83 9.11
N GLN A 3 5.91 5.81 9.47
CA GLN A 3 6.99 5.76 8.48
C GLN A 3 6.86 4.56 7.53
N ALA A 4 6.60 3.37 8.06
CA ALA A 4 6.44 2.16 7.25
C ALA A 4 5.22 2.24 6.30
N ALA A 5 4.12 2.88 6.72
CA ALA A 5 2.98 3.12 5.84
C ALA A 5 3.34 4.10 4.72
N ASP A 6 4.02 5.21 5.05
CA ASP A 6 4.49 6.20 4.09
C ASP A 6 5.47 5.57 3.06
N ASP A 7 6.36 4.67 3.51
CA ASP A 7 7.32 3.96 2.64
C ASP A 7 6.62 2.96 1.69
N ILE A 8 5.57 2.28 2.15
CA ILE A 8 4.76 1.37 1.33
C ILE A 8 4.01 2.16 0.26
N ASP A 9 3.42 3.30 0.61
CA ASP A 9 2.73 4.17 -0.34
C ASP A 9 3.69 4.72 -1.41
N ALA A 10 4.88 5.16 -1.00
CA ALA A 10 5.91 5.61 -1.93
C ALA A 10 6.31 4.49 -2.91
N SER A 11 6.53 3.27 -2.40
CA SER A 11 6.88 2.11 -3.21
C SER A 11 5.76 1.73 -4.19
N ALA A 12 4.49 1.77 -3.74
CA ALA A 12 3.33 1.50 -4.59
C ALA A 12 3.21 2.52 -5.73
N ASN A 13 3.49 3.80 -5.46
CA ASN A 13 3.48 4.85 -6.48
C ASN A 13 4.59 4.67 -7.52
N ILE A 14 5.80 4.29 -7.09
CA ILE A 14 6.90 3.96 -8.00
C ILE A 14 6.52 2.81 -8.94
N ILE A 15 5.96 1.73 -8.37
CA ILE A 15 5.54 0.55 -9.15
C ILE A 15 4.45 0.92 -10.17
N LYS A 16 3.45 1.71 -9.78
CA LYS A 16 2.43 2.22 -10.71
C LYS A 16 3.05 3.03 -11.84
N GLY A 17 4.03 3.88 -11.53
CA GLY A 17 4.77 4.65 -12.53
C GLY A 17 5.50 3.76 -13.54
N LEU A 18 6.18 2.71 -13.07
CA LEU A 18 6.85 1.73 -13.93
C LEU A 18 5.85 0.99 -14.83
N GLN A 19 4.68 0.62 -14.31
CA GLN A 19 3.62 -0.01 -15.09
C GLN A 19 3.13 0.92 -16.21
N THR A 20 2.87 2.19 -15.92
CA THR A 20 2.46 3.18 -16.92
C THR A 20 3.52 3.38 -18.01
N GLN A 21 4.80 3.45 -17.63
CA GLN A 21 5.90 3.56 -18.60
C GLN A 21 5.98 2.34 -19.51
N LEU A 22 5.85 1.14 -18.95
CA LEU A 22 5.89 -0.09 -19.72
C LEU A 22 4.72 -0.17 -20.73
N GLU A 23 3.51 0.23 -20.33
CA GLU A 23 2.35 0.32 -21.23
C GLU A 23 2.59 1.33 -22.37
N GLY A 24 3.19 2.49 -22.06
CA GLY A 24 3.59 3.47 -23.07
C GLY A 24 4.59 2.92 -24.09
N HIS A 25 5.64 2.24 -23.61
CA HIS A 25 6.63 1.61 -24.48
C HIS A 25 6.02 0.49 -25.33
N LYS A 26 5.11 -0.31 -24.76
CA LYS A 26 4.37 -1.33 -25.53
C LYS A 26 3.63 -0.70 -26.71
N GLN A 27 2.91 0.39 -26.49
CA GLN A 27 2.14 1.03 -27.57
C GLN A 27 3.05 1.52 -28.70
N GLN A 28 4.22 2.08 -28.36
CA GLN A 28 5.22 2.49 -29.35
C GLN A 28 5.83 1.32 -30.11
N VAL A 29 6.11 0.21 -29.43
CA VAL A 29 6.70 -0.97 -30.06
C VAL A 29 5.68 -1.68 -30.95
N ARG A 30 4.42 -1.79 -30.50
CA ARG A 30 3.34 -2.43 -31.25
C ARG A 30 3.01 -1.71 -32.56
N SER A 31 3.14 -0.38 -32.60
CA SER A 31 2.92 0.36 -33.86
C SER A 31 4.01 0.09 -34.91
N ALA A 32 5.19 -0.41 -34.51
CA ALA A 32 6.30 -0.72 -35.40
C ALA A 32 6.48 -2.23 -35.67
N TRP A 33 5.78 -3.11 -34.94
CA TRP A 33 6.03 -4.56 -34.98
C TRP A 33 4.82 -5.34 -35.50
N GLU A 34 4.76 -5.57 -36.81
CA GLU A 34 3.79 -6.47 -37.45
C GLU A 34 4.29 -7.94 -37.43
N GLY A 35 3.38 -8.89 -37.20
CA GLY A 35 3.65 -10.33 -37.33
C GLY A 35 3.88 -11.09 -36.01
N ASN A 36 4.27 -12.37 -36.09
CA ASN A 36 4.29 -13.34 -34.97
C ASN A 36 5.12 -12.92 -33.73
N ALA A 37 6.14 -12.07 -33.90
CA ALA A 37 6.94 -11.56 -32.78
C ALA A 37 6.14 -10.67 -31.81
N SER A 38 5.12 -9.96 -32.33
CA SER A 38 4.21 -9.14 -31.51
C SER A 38 3.43 -9.99 -30.49
N MET A 39 3.04 -11.22 -30.86
CA MET A 39 2.28 -12.11 -29.98
C MET A 39 3.10 -12.62 -28.79
N ALA A 40 4.40 -12.89 -29.00
CA ALA A 40 5.28 -13.30 -27.91
C ALA A 40 5.49 -12.16 -26.90
N PHE A 41 5.65 -10.93 -27.39
CA PHE A 41 5.75 -9.75 -26.54
C PHE A 41 4.45 -9.49 -25.77
N GLU A 42 3.28 -9.62 -26.39
CA GLU A 42 1.98 -9.48 -25.75
C GLU A 42 1.77 -10.49 -24.60
N SER A 43 2.22 -11.73 -24.78
CA SER A 43 2.16 -12.76 -23.73
C SER A 43 3.01 -12.39 -22.51
N VAL A 44 4.28 -12.01 -22.73
CA VAL A 44 5.19 -11.60 -21.65
C VAL A 44 4.66 -10.35 -20.94
N PHE A 45 4.17 -9.39 -21.72
CA PHE A 45 3.60 -8.16 -21.19
C PHE A 45 2.37 -8.41 -20.31
N THR A 46 1.47 -9.29 -20.75
CA THR A 46 0.28 -9.68 -19.99
C THR A 46 0.69 -10.29 -18.65
N ARG A 47 1.65 -11.22 -18.66
CA ARG A 47 2.18 -11.83 -17.45
C ARG A 47 2.81 -10.79 -16.51
N PHE A 48 3.53 -9.83 -17.06
CA PHE A 48 4.15 -8.77 -16.27
C PHE A 48 3.10 -7.88 -15.59
N ASN A 49 2.03 -7.53 -16.30
CA ASN A 49 0.89 -6.80 -15.73
C ASN A 49 0.18 -7.59 -14.62
N GLU A 50 0.01 -8.89 -14.77
CA GLU A 50 -0.55 -9.74 -13.70
C GLU A 50 0.32 -9.72 -12.45
N ASP A 51 1.64 -9.82 -12.62
CA ASP A 51 2.59 -9.84 -11.52
C ASP A 51 2.67 -8.47 -10.82
N PHE A 52 2.62 -7.36 -11.57
CA PHE A 52 2.43 -6.01 -10.99
C PHE A 52 1.15 -5.91 -10.17
N GLY A 53 0.02 -6.41 -10.71
CA GLY A 53 -1.26 -6.41 -10.00
C GLY A 53 -1.22 -7.22 -8.70
N LYS A 54 -0.40 -8.28 -8.62
CA LYS A 54 -0.19 -9.04 -7.37
C LYS A 54 0.62 -8.21 -6.36
N VAL A 55 1.72 -7.60 -6.80
CA VAL A 55 2.57 -6.79 -5.92
C VAL A 55 1.81 -5.59 -5.37
N LEU A 56 1.08 -4.86 -6.21
CA LEU A 56 0.29 -3.69 -5.79
C LEU A 56 -0.78 -4.06 -4.76
N ARG A 57 -1.51 -5.17 -4.96
CA ARG A 57 -2.49 -5.67 -3.98
C ARG A 57 -1.85 -6.06 -2.65
N ALA A 58 -0.67 -6.68 -2.69
CA ALA A 58 0.06 -7.03 -1.47
C ALA A 58 0.51 -5.78 -0.70
N LEU A 59 1.03 -4.77 -1.40
CA LEU A 59 1.40 -3.47 -0.81
C LEU A 59 0.19 -2.78 -0.17
N GLU A 60 -0.94 -2.73 -0.88
CA GLU A 60 -2.18 -2.13 -0.36
C GLU A 60 -2.69 -2.85 0.89
N GLY A 61 -2.66 -4.18 0.90
CA GLY A 61 -3.04 -4.96 2.09
C GLY A 61 -2.13 -4.69 3.30
N MET A 62 -0.81 -4.57 3.08
CA MET A 62 0.13 -4.21 4.14
C MET A 62 -0.12 -2.77 4.65
N HIS A 63 -0.34 -1.81 3.74
CA HIS A 63 -0.67 -0.43 4.13
C HIS A 63 -1.94 -0.38 5.00
N GLN A 64 -3.02 -1.03 4.59
CA GLN A 64 -4.26 -1.12 5.36
C GLN A 64 -4.02 -1.71 6.75
N SER A 65 -3.23 -2.79 6.85
CA SER A 65 -2.90 -3.42 8.13
C SER A 65 -2.12 -2.48 9.06
N LEU A 66 -1.16 -1.72 8.53
CA LEU A 66 -0.38 -0.74 9.32
C LEU A 66 -1.25 0.42 9.82
N VAL A 67 -2.13 0.95 8.96
CA VAL A 67 -3.07 2.02 9.34
C VAL A 67 -4.04 1.52 10.41
N GLN A 68 -4.61 0.32 10.23
CA GLN A 68 -5.51 -0.27 11.22
C GLN A 68 -4.82 -0.49 12.56
N THR A 69 -3.57 -0.97 12.53
CA THR A 69 -2.78 -1.17 13.75
C THR A 69 -2.56 0.17 14.47
N LYS A 70 -2.21 1.23 13.74
CA LYS A 70 -2.05 2.58 14.30
C LYS A 70 -3.33 3.03 15.02
N ILE A 71 -4.49 2.93 14.36
CA ILE A 71 -5.80 3.31 14.94
C ILE A 71 -6.07 2.52 16.24
N THR A 72 -5.81 1.21 16.23
CA THR A 72 -6.01 0.38 17.41
C THR A 72 -5.10 0.77 18.57
N TYR A 73 -3.84 1.14 18.31
CA TYR A 73 -2.94 1.62 19.35
C TYR A 73 -3.38 2.96 19.93
N GLU A 74 -3.73 3.93 19.07
CA GLU A 74 -4.20 5.25 19.50
C GLU A 74 -5.46 5.13 20.37
N SER A 75 -6.44 4.33 19.95
CA SER A 75 -7.65 4.09 20.74
C SER A 75 -7.38 3.42 22.09
N LYS A 76 -6.43 2.47 22.15
CA LYS A 76 -6.06 1.83 23.43
C LYS A 76 -5.36 2.79 24.38
N GLU A 77 -4.52 3.68 23.86
CA GLU A 77 -3.84 4.69 24.67
C GLU A 77 -4.85 5.67 25.26
N GLU A 78 -5.76 6.21 24.43
CA GLU A 78 -6.82 7.12 24.89
C GLU A 78 -7.70 6.48 25.99
N MET A 79 -8.07 5.20 25.82
CA MET A 79 -8.84 4.47 26.84
C MET A 79 -8.05 4.29 28.14
N SER A 80 -6.75 4.02 28.04
CA SER A 80 -5.85 3.87 29.19
C SER A 80 -5.71 5.20 29.94
N GLU A 81 -5.44 6.30 29.24
CA GLU A 81 -5.35 7.64 29.82
C GLU A 81 -6.65 8.04 30.51
N GLN A 82 -7.81 7.80 29.88
CA GLN A 82 -9.12 8.06 30.50
C GLN A 82 -9.34 7.23 31.77
N ALA A 83 -8.96 5.95 31.77
CA ALA A 83 -9.06 5.09 32.94
C ALA A 83 -8.15 5.57 34.07
N VAL A 84 -6.90 5.94 33.76
CA VAL A 84 -5.94 6.49 34.73
C VAL A 84 -6.45 7.81 35.31
N ASN A 85 -6.91 8.73 34.47
CA ASN A 85 -7.47 10.02 34.88
C ASN A 85 -8.68 9.83 35.79
N LYS A 86 -9.56 8.85 35.48
CA LYS A 86 -10.70 8.50 36.32
C LYS A 86 -10.26 7.96 37.68
N VAL A 87 -9.25 7.08 37.72
CA VAL A 87 -8.69 6.55 38.97
C VAL A 87 -8.06 7.67 39.81
N GLN A 88 -7.27 8.55 39.19
CA GLN A 88 -6.68 9.71 39.87
C GLN A 88 -7.74 10.65 40.42
N ALA A 89 -8.82 10.94 39.67
CA ALA A 89 -9.91 11.77 40.15
C ALA A 89 -10.61 11.15 41.37
N LEU A 90 -10.80 9.82 41.39
CA LEU A 90 -11.38 9.11 42.52
C LEU A 90 -10.47 9.14 43.76
N LEU A 91 -9.16 8.93 43.57
CA LEU A 91 -8.18 8.95 44.66
C LEU A 91 -8.02 10.35 45.26
N ASN A 92 -7.99 11.39 44.42
CA ASN A 92 -7.84 12.78 44.85
C ASN A 92 -9.14 13.38 45.39
N GLY A 93 -10.29 12.79 45.09
CA GLY A 93 -11.61 13.21 45.59
C GLY A 93 -12.05 12.50 46.89
N SER A 94 -11.28 11.52 47.38
CA SER A 94 -11.59 10.74 48.59
C SER A 94 -10.91 11.23 49.89
N THR A 95 -10.47 12.49 49.94
CA THR A 95 -10.00 13.19 51.16
C THR A 95 -10.85 14.42 51.41
#